data_AF-A0A537Z9M7-F1
#
_entry.id   AF-A0A537Z9M7-F1
#
_cell.length_a   1.000
_cell.length_b   1.000
_cell.length_c   1.000
_cell.angle_alpha   90.00
_cell.angle_beta   90.00
_cell.angle_gamma   90.00
#
_symmetry.space_group_name_H-M   'P 1'
#
loop_
_entity.id
_entity.type
_entity.pdbx_description
1 polymer ?
#
loop_
_entity_poly.entity_id
_entity_poly.type
_entity_poly.pdbx_seq_one_letter_code
_entity_poly.pdbx_strand_id
1 'polypeptide(L)'
;MLLGLPAVGQARKVVYGSDLTAPADIVESHGADSAFWNVSLENGGTTAAPLGGQVVSVRVKGIVLPDPTGFRKPTTMFHFQTLRPLPDGEMAVWLSSGAFYTPLGGDSQQVTEYHPINMCVHRGDFLDFNDIGGNEWWWGNYSGMPFQTFSRVPNSAVNFYTKNAGTNIGSHWRPMMTKQGEELLMQMTLATGPDATWICPGGYAQHVHRGVYFRRSAQLSGNQAKVRVTCPWPSYGKCHGTITGKTKVNGRQVAFGKAHFSALHGWSTNVYVPLPPAAVKAAGRRGLRALFTAVSHDDPRHDSRDRWPRLTPVQTRANSATVSVSP
;
A
#
# COMPACT_ATOMS: atom_id res chain seq x y z
N MET A 1 -34.27 10.82 6.60
CA MET A 1 -33.36 10.94 5.45
C MET A 1 -31.94 10.75 5.99
N LEU A 2 -31.38 9.54 5.95
CA LEU A 2 -29.99 9.32 6.38
C LEU A 2 -29.08 9.66 5.21
N LEU A 3 -28.28 10.71 5.37
CA LEU A 3 -27.16 11.03 4.50
C LEU A 3 -26.13 9.91 4.63
N GLY A 4 -26.07 9.03 3.64
CA GLY A 4 -24.95 8.11 3.48
C GLY A 4 -23.71 8.92 3.15
N LEU A 5 -22.77 9.01 4.09
CA LEU A 5 -21.42 9.45 3.77
C LEU A 5 -20.87 8.49 2.69
N PRO A 6 -20.37 9.00 1.55
CA PRO A 6 -19.74 8.15 0.57
C PRO A 6 -18.55 7.47 1.24
N ALA A 7 -18.48 6.14 1.15
CA ALA A 7 -17.26 5.42 1.43
C ALA A 7 -16.20 6.02 0.50
N VAL A 8 -15.26 6.78 1.06
CA VAL A 8 -14.11 7.32 0.31
C VAL A 8 -13.47 6.12 -0.37
N GLY A 9 -13.59 6.06 -1.69
CA GLY A 9 -12.99 5.00 -2.49
C GLY A 9 -11.50 5.04 -2.24
N GLN A 10 -11.00 4.11 -1.44
CA GLN A 10 -9.59 4.02 -1.12
C GLN A 10 -8.83 3.69 -2.39
N ALA A 11 -7.99 4.62 -2.84
CA ALA A 11 -7.15 4.40 -4.01
C ALA A 11 -6.23 3.20 -3.79
N ARG A 12 -6.53 2.10 -4.49
CA ARG A 12 -5.87 0.81 -4.32
C ARG A 12 -4.45 0.78 -4.89
N LYS A 13 -4.23 1.46 -6.02
CA LYS A 13 -2.90 1.76 -6.57
C LYS A 13 -2.94 3.11 -7.27
N VAL A 14 -1.90 3.92 -7.12
CA VAL A 14 -1.75 5.24 -7.73
C VAL A 14 -0.48 5.27 -8.56
N VAL A 15 -0.57 5.73 -9.80
CA VAL A 15 0.60 5.94 -10.66
C VAL A 15 1.07 7.38 -10.53
N TYR A 16 2.38 7.60 -10.42
CA TYR A 16 3.01 8.91 -10.33
C TYR A 16 4.43 8.90 -10.91
N GLY A 17 5.05 10.06 -11.13
CA GLY A 17 6.29 10.19 -11.91
C GLY A 17 6.04 10.44 -13.39
N SER A 18 7.06 10.20 -14.21
CA SER A 18 7.01 10.37 -15.67
C SER A 18 5.86 9.55 -16.29
N ASP A 19 5.26 10.05 -17.37
CA ASP A 19 4.31 9.27 -18.18
C ASP A 19 5.01 8.36 -19.21
N LEU A 20 6.35 8.44 -19.30
CA LEU A 20 7.23 7.68 -20.18
C LEU A 20 7.01 7.92 -21.67
N THR A 21 6.27 8.97 -22.04
CA THR A 21 5.98 9.30 -23.44
C THR A 21 7.18 9.91 -24.15
N ALA A 22 7.97 10.74 -23.44
CA ALA A 22 9.16 11.39 -23.98
C ALA A 22 10.27 10.38 -24.34
N PRO A 23 11.11 10.67 -25.35
CA PRO A 23 12.15 9.75 -25.79
C PRO A 23 13.30 9.70 -24.80
N ALA A 24 13.87 8.52 -24.54
CA ALA A 24 15.12 8.44 -23.78
C ALA A 24 16.30 8.88 -24.69
N ASP A 25 16.71 10.14 -24.58
CA ASP A 25 17.65 10.80 -25.49
C ASP A 25 18.75 11.62 -24.77
N ILE A 26 18.69 11.73 -23.45
CA ILE A 26 19.75 12.31 -22.62
C ILE A 26 20.54 11.19 -21.94
N VAL A 27 21.86 11.34 -21.94
CA VAL A 27 22.81 10.46 -21.26
C VAL A 27 23.38 11.19 -20.05
N GLU A 28 23.12 10.66 -18.87
CA GLU A 28 23.78 11.08 -17.64
C GLU A 28 24.91 10.10 -17.34
N SER A 29 26.12 10.61 -17.11
CA SER A 29 27.31 9.78 -16.89
C SER A 29 28.14 10.28 -15.72
N HIS A 30 27.76 9.82 -14.53
CA HIS A 30 28.39 10.21 -13.27
C HIS A 30 28.99 9.00 -12.57
N GLY A 31 29.89 9.25 -11.63
CA GLY A 31 30.46 8.19 -10.81
C GLY A 31 29.43 7.53 -9.90
N ALA A 32 29.86 6.48 -9.21
CA ALA A 32 29.05 5.77 -8.24
C ALA A 32 28.40 6.72 -7.21
N ASP A 33 27.25 6.30 -6.69
CA ASP A 33 26.49 7.00 -5.66
C ASP A 33 25.93 8.33 -6.18
N SER A 34 25.21 8.25 -7.30
CA SER A 34 24.57 9.38 -7.98
C SER A 34 23.05 9.23 -7.98
N ALA A 35 22.37 10.11 -7.27
CA ALA A 35 20.92 10.11 -7.08
C ALA A 35 20.21 11.12 -7.99
N PHE A 36 19.15 10.67 -8.67
CA PHE A 36 18.31 11.49 -9.54
C PHE A 36 16.84 11.33 -9.18
N TRP A 37 16.09 12.44 -9.04
CA TRP A 37 14.65 12.40 -8.84
C TRP A 37 13.96 13.59 -9.51
N ASN A 38 12.80 13.34 -10.12
CA ASN A 38 11.98 14.40 -10.69
C ASN A 38 11.45 15.31 -9.57
N VAL A 39 11.45 16.63 -9.82
CA VAL A 39 10.83 17.64 -8.95
C VAL A 39 9.72 18.41 -9.63
N SER A 40 9.72 18.48 -10.97
CA SER A 40 8.57 18.91 -11.78
C SER A 40 8.47 18.09 -13.06
N LEU A 41 7.25 18.02 -13.61
CA LEU A 41 6.93 17.35 -14.88
C LEU A 41 6.12 18.31 -15.74
N GLU A 42 6.38 18.34 -17.05
CA GLU A 42 5.71 19.20 -18.03
C GLU A 42 4.19 19.04 -18.04
N ASN A 43 3.73 17.79 -17.89
CA ASN A 43 2.31 17.46 -17.81
C ASN A 43 1.65 17.82 -16.46
N GLY A 44 2.37 18.45 -15.52
CA GLY A 44 1.88 18.78 -14.18
C GLY A 44 1.71 17.56 -13.26
N GLY A 45 2.27 16.42 -13.65
CA GLY A 45 2.22 15.17 -12.91
C GLY A 45 2.83 15.27 -11.51
N THR A 46 2.44 14.34 -10.65
CA THR A 46 2.94 14.28 -9.27
C THR A 46 4.30 13.58 -9.22
N THR A 47 5.30 14.22 -8.63
CA THR A 47 6.67 13.68 -8.48
C THR A 47 6.95 13.07 -7.11
N ALA A 48 6.37 13.64 -6.05
CA ALA A 48 6.42 13.10 -4.69
C ALA A 48 5.27 12.15 -4.42
N ALA A 49 5.45 11.16 -3.54
CA ALA A 49 4.41 10.21 -3.19
C ALA A 49 3.13 10.93 -2.69
N PRO A 50 1.97 10.77 -3.36
CA PRO A 50 0.76 11.50 -2.99
C PRO A 50 0.12 11.01 -1.69
N LEU A 51 0.44 9.79 -1.28
CA LEU A 51 -0.05 9.11 -0.09
C LEU A 51 1.08 8.30 0.55
N GLY A 52 0.89 7.88 1.81
CA GLY A 52 1.72 6.84 2.40
C GLY A 52 1.34 5.46 1.86
N GLY A 53 2.33 4.59 1.68
CA GLY A 53 2.09 3.23 1.18
C GLY A 53 3.35 2.51 0.74
N GLN A 54 3.20 1.60 -0.22
CA GLN A 54 4.27 0.78 -0.77
C GLN A 54 4.41 1.01 -2.26
N VAL A 55 5.60 1.36 -2.74
CA VAL A 55 5.92 1.29 -4.17
C VAL A 55 6.05 -0.18 -4.54
N VAL A 56 5.13 -0.67 -5.39
CA VAL A 56 5.03 -2.09 -5.77
C VAL A 56 5.56 -2.38 -7.17
N SER A 57 5.65 -1.36 -8.02
CA SER A 57 6.42 -1.42 -9.25
C SER A 57 6.98 -0.07 -9.64
N VAL A 58 8.09 -0.12 -10.38
CA VAL A 58 8.72 1.05 -11.00
C VAL A 58 9.03 0.69 -12.43
N ARG A 59 8.58 1.51 -13.37
CA ARG A 59 8.89 1.39 -14.79
C ARG A 59 9.93 2.45 -15.14
N VAL A 60 11.05 2.02 -15.71
CA VAL A 60 12.11 2.91 -16.19
C VAL A 60 12.23 2.72 -17.70
N LYS A 61 12.25 3.83 -18.44
CA LYS A 61 12.50 3.83 -19.88
C LYS A 61 13.96 4.19 -20.12
N GLY A 62 14.65 3.38 -20.92
CA GLY A 62 16.06 3.62 -21.21
C GLY A 62 16.95 2.40 -21.11
N ILE A 63 18.23 2.65 -21.37
CA ILE A 63 19.31 1.67 -21.40
C ILE A 63 20.57 2.27 -20.76
N VAL A 64 21.56 1.43 -20.49
CA VAL A 64 22.95 1.87 -20.32
C VAL A 64 23.67 1.65 -21.64
N LEU A 65 24.44 2.65 -22.08
CA LEU A 65 25.21 2.52 -23.33
C LEU A 65 26.36 1.51 -23.16
N PRO A 66 26.59 0.63 -24.15
CA PRO A 66 27.68 -0.31 -24.12
C PRO A 66 29.04 0.38 -24.26
N ASP A 67 30.10 -0.38 -23.96
CA ASP A 67 31.47 0.12 -24.11
C ASP A 67 31.68 0.30 -25.62
N PRO A 68 32.01 1.51 -26.10
CA PRO A 68 32.29 1.70 -27.52
C PRO A 68 33.42 0.81 -28.03
N THR A 69 34.30 0.34 -27.14
CA THR A 69 35.41 -0.57 -27.47
C THR A 69 35.07 -2.04 -27.27
N GLY A 70 33.98 -2.36 -26.56
CA GLY A 70 33.56 -3.73 -26.24
C GLY A 70 34.47 -4.49 -25.26
N PHE A 71 35.51 -3.86 -24.71
CA PHE A 71 36.48 -4.51 -23.83
C PHE A 71 36.03 -4.59 -22.37
N ARG A 72 35.16 -3.67 -21.94
CA ARG A 72 34.68 -3.59 -20.56
C ARG A 72 33.21 -3.97 -20.45
N LYS A 73 32.86 -4.59 -19.32
CA LYS A 73 31.47 -4.89 -18.98
C LYS A 73 30.92 -3.79 -18.08
N PRO A 74 29.91 -3.01 -18.50
CA PRO A 74 29.39 -1.91 -17.70
C PRO A 74 28.65 -2.42 -16.47
N THR A 75 28.76 -1.67 -15.37
CA THR A 75 27.98 -1.91 -14.17
C THR A 75 26.63 -1.20 -14.32
N THR A 76 25.63 -1.88 -14.88
CA THR A 76 24.29 -1.29 -15.08
C THR A 76 23.43 -1.22 -13.81
N MET A 77 24.08 -1.35 -12.64
CA MET A 77 23.45 -1.53 -11.36
C MET A 77 22.96 -0.20 -10.78
N PHE A 78 21.75 -0.21 -10.25
CA PHE A 78 21.18 0.92 -9.54
C PHE A 78 20.29 0.45 -8.39
N HIS A 79 19.92 1.39 -7.53
CA HIS A 79 18.90 1.23 -6.50
C HIS A 79 17.80 2.27 -6.68
N PHE A 80 16.59 1.93 -6.23
CA PHE A 80 15.60 2.94 -5.89
C PHE A 80 15.76 3.29 -4.43
N GLN A 81 15.80 4.57 -4.10
CA GLN A 81 15.84 5.03 -2.71
C GLN A 81 14.64 5.94 -2.42
N THR A 82 14.12 5.84 -1.20
CA THR A 82 13.12 6.79 -0.72
C THR A 82 13.83 7.99 -0.11
N LEU A 83 13.49 9.17 -0.60
CA LEU A 83 14.06 10.43 -0.15
C LEU A 83 13.01 11.23 0.59
N ARG A 84 13.27 11.53 1.87
CA ARG A 84 12.39 12.37 2.68
C ARG A 84 12.87 13.82 2.69
N PRO A 85 12.07 14.78 2.21
CA PRO A 85 12.38 16.20 2.40
C PRO A 85 12.46 16.55 3.89
N LEU A 86 13.51 17.27 4.26
CA LEU A 86 13.70 17.86 5.58
C LEU A 86 13.34 19.36 5.54
N PRO A 87 12.99 19.97 6.69
CA PRO A 87 12.56 21.38 6.75
C PRO A 87 13.59 22.40 6.25
N ASP A 88 14.87 22.04 6.23
CA ASP A 88 16.00 22.86 5.80
C ASP A 88 16.35 22.69 4.31
N GLY A 89 15.54 21.94 3.55
CA GLY A 89 15.74 21.67 2.13
C GLY A 89 16.74 20.54 1.83
N GLU A 90 17.24 19.85 2.85
CA GLU A 90 17.93 18.58 2.66
C GLU A 90 16.95 17.44 2.35
N MET A 91 17.47 16.37 1.77
CA MET A 91 16.80 15.10 1.57
C MET A 91 17.50 14.07 2.45
N ALA A 92 16.72 13.31 3.23
CA ALA A 92 17.22 12.15 3.96
C ALA A 92 16.93 10.86 3.18
N VAL A 93 17.96 10.04 2.95
CA VAL A 93 17.79 8.71 2.36
C VAL A 93 17.24 7.76 3.42
N TRP A 94 15.99 7.32 3.26
CA TRP A 94 15.29 6.56 4.31
C TRP A 94 15.34 5.04 4.12
N LEU A 95 15.14 4.58 2.89
CA LEU A 95 15.19 3.16 2.49
C LEU A 95 15.84 3.07 1.12
N SER A 96 16.52 1.96 0.87
CA SER A 96 17.02 1.56 -0.45
C SER A 96 16.44 0.21 -0.83
N SER A 97 16.12 0.03 -2.10
CA SER A 97 15.83 -1.28 -2.67
C SER A 97 17.09 -2.15 -2.70
N GLY A 98 16.90 -3.44 -3.03
CA GLY A 98 18.00 -4.28 -3.53
C GLY A 98 18.51 -3.79 -4.89
N ALA A 99 19.54 -4.45 -5.41
CA ALA A 99 20.12 -4.13 -6.71
C ALA A 99 19.17 -4.45 -7.86
N PHE A 100 18.99 -3.49 -8.76
CA PHE A 100 18.39 -3.66 -10.06
C PHE A 100 19.40 -3.35 -11.16
N TYR A 101 19.11 -3.78 -12.38
CA TYR A 101 20.00 -3.63 -13.52
C TYR A 101 19.23 -3.04 -14.70
N THR A 102 19.75 -1.96 -15.26
CA THR A 102 19.23 -1.37 -16.49
C THR A 102 19.67 -2.24 -17.67
N PRO A 103 18.85 -2.40 -18.73
CA PRO A 103 19.27 -3.10 -19.93
C PRO A 103 20.55 -2.49 -20.52
N LEU A 104 21.45 -3.34 -20.99
CA LEU A 104 22.71 -2.94 -21.59
C LEU A 104 22.59 -2.92 -23.13
N GLY A 105 22.69 -1.73 -23.73
CA GLY A 105 22.50 -1.54 -25.16
C GLY A 105 21.06 -1.83 -25.61
N GLY A 106 20.86 -1.92 -26.94
CA GLY A 106 19.55 -2.20 -27.52
C GLY A 106 18.72 -0.94 -27.79
N ASP A 107 17.41 -1.06 -27.68
CA ASP A 107 16.47 0.05 -27.90
C ASP A 107 16.39 0.95 -26.67
N SER A 108 16.85 2.19 -26.79
CA SER A 108 16.74 3.17 -25.71
C SER A 108 15.30 3.50 -25.32
N GLN A 109 14.32 3.18 -26.16
CA GLN A 109 12.91 3.40 -25.86
C GLN A 109 12.27 2.24 -25.07
N GLN A 110 13.02 1.18 -24.79
CA GLN A 110 12.55 0.05 -23.99
C GLN A 110 12.13 0.53 -22.59
N VAL A 111 10.92 0.13 -22.18
CA VAL A 111 10.43 0.30 -20.82
C VAL A 111 10.60 -1.01 -20.06
N THR A 112 11.37 -0.99 -18.97
CA THR A 112 11.58 -2.14 -18.11
C THR A 112 10.85 -1.93 -16.79
N GLU A 113 10.09 -2.94 -16.33
CA GLU A 113 9.39 -2.91 -15.05
C GLU A 113 10.17 -3.67 -13.98
N TYR A 114 10.30 -3.03 -12.81
CA TYR A 114 11.00 -3.53 -11.64
C TYR A 114 10.04 -3.61 -10.45
N HIS A 115 10.24 -4.59 -9.57
CA HIS A 115 9.38 -4.85 -8.42
C HIS A 115 10.17 -4.78 -7.12
N PRO A 116 10.36 -3.58 -6.54
CA PRO A 116 11.06 -3.45 -5.27
C PRO A 116 10.25 -4.07 -4.13
N ILE A 117 10.94 -4.75 -3.22
CA ILE A 117 10.34 -5.41 -2.07
C ILE A 117 10.39 -4.45 -0.88
N ASN A 118 9.25 -4.28 -0.18
CA ASN A 118 9.13 -3.45 1.02
C ASN A 118 9.55 -1.97 0.85
N MET A 119 9.37 -1.41 -0.35
CA MET A 119 9.69 -0.01 -0.63
C MET A 119 8.61 0.93 -0.10
N CYS A 120 8.71 1.27 1.19
CA CYS A 120 7.70 2.07 1.88
C CYS A 120 7.96 3.57 1.73
N VAL A 121 6.94 4.34 1.37
CA VAL A 121 6.98 5.81 1.27
C VAL A 121 5.97 6.45 2.21
N HIS A 122 6.29 7.64 2.71
CA HIS A 122 5.31 8.56 3.28
C HIS A 122 4.83 9.54 2.21
N ARG A 123 3.66 10.15 2.47
CA ARG A 123 3.21 11.28 1.64
C ARG A 123 4.28 12.37 1.63
N GLY A 124 4.68 12.81 0.44
CA GLY A 124 5.70 13.82 0.22
C GLY A 124 7.12 13.27 0.06
N ASP A 125 7.37 11.98 0.33
CA ASP A 125 8.66 11.37 0.02
C ASP A 125 8.83 11.27 -1.52
N PHE A 126 10.05 11.41 -2.01
CA PHE A 126 10.40 11.15 -3.41
C PHE A 126 10.97 9.74 -3.55
N LEU A 127 10.94 9.22 -4.77
CA LEU A 127 11.70 8.03 -5.14
C LEU A 127 12.79 8.47 -6.11
N ASP A 128 14.04 8.08 -5.86
CA ASP A 128 15.14 8.35 -6.78
C ASP A 128 15.53 7.12 -7.61
N PHE A 129 16.29 7.41 -8.66
CA PHE A 129 17.16 6.47 -9.33
C PHE A 129 18.57 6.76 -8.83
N ASN A 130 19.09 5.90 -7.96
CA ASN A 130 20.44 6.02 -7.43
C ASN A 130 21.37 5.03 -8.13
N ASP A 131 22.18 5.58 -9.01
CA ASP A 131 23.24 4.88 -9.72
C ASP A 131 24.36 4.46 -8.75
N ILE A 132 24.74 3.18 -8.78
CA ILE A 132 25.92 2.64 -8.06
C ILE A 132 27.10 2.40 -9.01
N GLY A 133 26.87 2.52 -10.32
CA GLY A 133 27.79 2.45 -11.45
C GLY A 133 29.23 2.74 -11.07
N GLY A 134 30.07 1.73 -11.32
CA GLY A 134 31.39 1.57 -10.71
C GLY A 134 32.37 2.73 -10.91
N ASN A 135 33.41 2.73 -10.07
CA ASN A 135 34.57 3.65 -10.06
C ASN A 135 35.42 3.67 -11.36
N GLU A 136 34.85 3.28 -12.49
CA GLU A 136 35.52 3.22 -13.77
C GLU A 136 35.55 4.62 -14.38
N TRP A 137 36.54 5.42 -13.98
CA TRP A 137 36.78 6.80 -14.41
C TRP A 137 36.94 7.01 -15.94
N TRP A 138 36.73 5.99 -16.77
CA TRP A 138 37.01 6.03 -18.21
C TRP A 138 36.11 5.05 -18.96
N TRP A 139 34.84 5.38 -19.12
CA TRP A 139 33.93 4.68 -20.05
C TRP A 139 33.91 5.42 -21.38
N GLY A 140 34.93 5.21 -22.22
CA GLY A 140 35.15 6.05 -23.40
C GLY A 140 35.27 7.53 -23.03
N ASN A 141 34.33 8.36 -23.48
CA ASN A 141 34.28 9.81 -23.21
C ASN A 141 33.36 10.17 -22.01
N TYR A 142 32.87 9.20 -21.25
CA TYR A 142 31.91 9.39 -20.18
C TYR A 142 32.58 9.40 -18.80
N SER A 143 32.11 10.27 -17.90
CA SER A 143 32.65 10.46 -16.54
C SER A 143 32.08 9.47 -15.51
N GLY A 144 31.57 8.34 -15.99
CA GLY A 144 30.92 7.28 -15.22
C GLY A 144 30.02 6.43 -16.11
N MET A 145 29.06 5.71 -15.53
CA MET A 145 28.16 4.87 -16.34
C MET A 145 27.17 5.72 -17.14
N PRO A 146 27.09 5.55 -18.47
CA PRO A 146 26.21 6.36 -19.32
C PRO A 146 24.77 5.83 -19.32
N PHE A 147 23.98 6.22 -18.33
CA PHE A 147 22.55 5.92 -18.29
C PHE A 147 21.81 6.83 -19.28
N GLN A 148 21.21 6.22 -20.30
CA GLN A 148 20.29 6.86 -21.22
C GLN A 148 18.85 6.60 -20.77
N THR A 149 18.48 7.16 -19.62
CA THR A 149 17.15 7.02 -18.98
C THR A 149 16.47 8.37 -18.77
N PHE A 150 16.97 9.41 -19.44
CA PHE A 150 16.55 10.79 -19.29
C PHE A 150 16.08 11.35 -20.63
N SER A 151 15.25 12.38 -20.57
CA SER A 151 14.74 13.06 -21.76
C SER A 151 14.81 14.56 -21.66
N ARG A 152 14.96 15.24 -22.81
CA ARG A 152 14.74 16.68 -22.90
C ARG A 152 13.25 17.00 -22.93
N VAL A 153 12.71 17.44 -21.80
CA VAL A 153 11.30 17.81 -21.66
C VAL A 153 11.19 19.22 -21.08
N PRO A 154 10.72 20.22 -21.86
CA PRO A 154 10.54 21.58 -21.35
C PRO A 154 9.68 21.62 -20.08
N ASN A 155 10.01 22.49 -19.12
CA ASN A 155 9.28 22.63 -17.85
C ASN A 155 9.33 21.41 -16.89
N SER A 156 9.90 20.27 -17.30
CA SER A 156 10.33 19.24 -16.37
C SER A 156 11.65 19.63 -15.71
N ALA A 157 11.89 19.10 -14.51
CA ALA A 157 13.15 19.28 -13.81
C ALA A 157 13.51 18.06 -12.96
N VAL A 158 14.79 17.72 -12.99
CA VAL A 158 15.40 16.64 -12.21
C VAL A 158 16.39 17.25 -11.22
N ASN A 159 16.30 16.86 -9.97
CA ASN A 159 17.37 17.12 -9.02
C ASN A 159 18.43 16.03 -9.08
N PHE A 160 19.66 16.43 -8.81
CA PHE A 160 20.84 15.56 -8.86
C PHE A 160 21.72 15.76 -7.62
N TYR A 161 22.26 14.67 -7.11
CA TYR A 161 23.32 14.66 -6.10
C TYR A 161 24.29 13.51 -6.39
N THR A 162 25.59 13.74 -6.22
CA THR A 162 26.59 12.67 -6.30
C THR A 162 27.67 12.86 -5.24
N LYS A 163 28.06 11.77 -4.58
CA LYS A 163 29.22 11.74 -3.69
C LYS A 163 29.57 10.30 -3.37
N ASN A 164 30.84 9.94 -3.52
CA ASN A 164 31.35 8.63 -3.11
C ASN A 164 30.94 8.29 -1.65
N ALA A 165 30.31 7.12 -1.48
CA ALA A 165 29.71 6.63 -0.25
C ALA A 165 28.70 7.61 0.40
N GLY A 166 28.11 8.49 -0.40
CA GLY A 166 27.34 9.64 0.06
C GLY A 166 25.82 9.51 -0.06
N THR A 167 25.31 8.45 -0.70
CA THR A 167 23.87 8.17 -0.86
C THR A 167 23.40 6.95 -0.06
N ASN A 168 24.17 6.55 0.96
CA ASN A 168 23.79 5.47 1.87
C ASN A 168 22.51 5.79 2.65
N ILE A 169 21.81 4.76 3.13
CA ILE A 169 20.68 4.93 4.06
C ILE A 169 21.12 5.74 5.28
N GLY A 170 20.35 6.76 5.64
CA GLY A 170 20.66 7.71 6.71
C GLY A 170 21.52 8.90 6.28
N SER A 171 22.00 8.94 5.03
CA SER A 171 22.67 10.13 4.50
C SER A 171 21.68 11.27 4.28
N HIS A 172 22.13 12.48 4.57
CA HIS A 172 21.37 13.71 4.34
C HIS A 172 22.18 14.62 3.42
N TRP A 173 21.51 15.23 2.45
CA TRP A 173 22.17 16.11 1.49
C TRP A 173 21.18 17.04 0.80
N ARG A 174 21.69 18.16 0.27
CA ARG A 174 20.93 19.00 -0.67
C ARG A 174 21.23 18.57 -2.10
N PRO A 175 20.30 18.77 -3.06
CA PRO A 175 20.64 18.63 -4.47
C PRO A 175 21.85 19.50 -4.80
N MET A 176 22.83 18.95 -5.48
CA MET A 176 23.97 19.72 -6.02
C MET A 176 23.52 20.58 -7.18
N MET A 177 22.53 20.11 -7.94
CA MET A 177 22.01 20.79 -9.11
C MET A 177 20.54 20.43 -9.33
N THR A 178 19.79 21.37 -9.89
CA THR A 178 18.49 21.12 -10.52
C THR A 178 18.67 21.29 -12.03
N LYS A 179 18.49 20.21 -12.77
CA LYS A 179 18.58 20.15 -14.22
C LYS A 179 17.23 20.54 -14.82
N GLN A 180 17.15 21.77 -15.33
CA GLN A 180 15.94 22.32 -15.94
C GLN A 180 15.79 21.83 -17.37
N GLY A 181 14.57 21.50 -17.78
CA GLY A 181 14.28 20.97 -19.12
C GLY A 181 14.67 19.51 -19.30
N GLU A 182 14.94 18.80 -18.20
CA GLU A 182 15.31 17.39 -18.17
C GLU A 182 14.30 16.62 -17.32
N GLU A 183 13.99 15.39 -17.73
CA GLU A 183 13.10 14.48 -17.04
C GLU A 183 13.75 13.11 -16.90
N LEU A 184 13.73 12.55 -15.68
CA LEU A 184 14.04 11.15 -15.44
C LEU A 184 12.81 10.33 -15.85
N LEU A 185 12.99 9.42 -16.81
CA LEU A 185 11.91 8.60 -17.35
C LEU A 185 11.60 7.42 -16.43
N MET A 186 11.09 7.74 -15.25
CA MET A 186 10.74 6.81 -14.19
C MET A 186 9.29 7.03 -13.72
N GLN A 187 8.51 5.95 -13.75
CA GLN A 187 7.11 5.91 -13.35
C GLN A 187 6.93 4.91 -12.22
N MET A 188 6.21 5.29 -11.17
CA MET A 188 6.02 4.48 -9.98
C MET A 188 4.56 4.09 -9.82
N THR A 189 4.32 2.87 -9.34
CA THR A 189 3.01 2.41 -8.86
C THR A 189 3.02 2.30 -7.34
N LEU A 190 2.29 3.18 -6.66
CA LEU A 190 2.09 3.21 -5.22
C LEU A 190 0.83 2.44 -4.84
N ALA A 191 0.97 1.30 -4.15
CA ALA A 191 -0.13 0.65 -3.47
C ALA A 191 -0.40 1.30 -2.11
N THR A 192 -1.67 1.35 -1.69
CA THR A 192 -2.06 1.85 -0.35
C THR A 192 -3.09 0.94 0.30
N GLY A 193 -3.33 1.12 1.60
CA GLY A 193 -4.41 0.44 2.31
C GLY A 193 -4.40 -1.08 2.13
N PRO A 194 -5.47 -1.69 1.59
CA PRO A 194 -5.58 -3.14 1.45
C PRO A 194 -4.64 -3.75 0.41
N ASP A 195 -3.93 -2.94 -0.38
CA ASP A 195 -2.99 -3.38 -1.41
C ASP A 195 -1.52 -3.15 -1.02
N ALA A 196 -1.28 -2.42 0.08
CA ALA A 196 0.04 -2.23 0.65
C ALA A 196 0.25 -3.12 1.87
N THR A 197 1.49 -3.59 2.03
CA THR A 197 1.90 -4.36 3.20
C THR A 197 1.78 -3.57 4.51
N TRP A 198 1.43 -4.26 5.60
CA TRP A 198 1.27 -3.67 6.94
C TRP A 198 2.51 -2.98 7.51
N ILE A 199 3.69 -3.31 6.99
CA ILE A 199 4.93 -2.66 7.42
C ILE A 199 5.07 -1.25 6.84
N CYS A 200 4.35 -0.94 5.75
CA CYS A 200 4.40 0.37 5.12
C CYS A 200 3.28 1.29 5.64
N PRO A 201 3.50 2.62 5.63
CA PRO A 201 2.54 3.59 6.13
C PRO A 201 1.12 3.40 5.58
N GLY A 202 0.17 3.12 6.47
CA GLY A 202 -1.26 2.95 6.13
C GLY A 202 -1.59 1.68 5.34
N GLY A 203 -0.64 0.77 5.11
CA GLY A 203 -0.89 -0.53 4.50
C GLY A 203 -1.50 -1.52 5.49
N TYR A 204 -2.34 -2.43 5.01
CA TYR A 204 -2.99 -3.47 5.82
C TYR A 204 -3.44 -4.70 5.02
N ALA A 205 -2.81 -4.97 3.88
CA ALA A 205 -3.16 -6.09 3.00
C ALA A 205 -3.29 -7.43 3.74
N GLN A 206 -2.44 -7.66 4.75
CA GLN A 206 -2.42 -8.88 5.54
C GLN A 206 -3.44 -8.92 6.69
N HIS A 207 -4.15 -7.82 6.96
CA HIS A 207 -5.06 -7.67 8.09
C HIS A 207 -6.45 -7.17 7.67
N VAL A 208 -6.87 -7.49 6.45
CA VAL A 208 -8.18 -7.07 5.93
C VAL A 208 -9.30 -7.67 6.78
N HIS A 209 -10.13 -6.81 7.37
CA HIS A 209 -11.31 -7.24 8.14
C HIS A 209 -12.38 -7.80 7.21
N ARG A 210 -12.75 -9.07 7.42
CA ARG A 210 -13.72 -9.80 6.59
C ARG A 210 -15.10 -9.96 7.24
N GLY A 211 -15.34 -9.30 8.37
CA GLY A 211 -16.55 -9.50 9.19
C GLY A 211 -16.32 -10.56 10.26
N VAL A 212 -17.39 -11.15 10.81
CA VAL A 212 -17.29 -12.20 11.84
C VAL A 212 -17.87 -13.52 11.38
N TYR A 213 -17.33 -14.65 11.83
CA TYR A 213 -17.91 -15.96 11.54
C TYR A 213 -19.00 -16.32 12.55
N PHE A 214 -20.17 -16.72 12.06
CA PHE A 214 -21.24 -17.25 12.89
C PHE A 214 -21.10 -18.77 13.05
N ARG A 215 -21.19 -19.27 14.28
CA ARG A 215 -21.53 -20.67 14.49
C ARG A 215 -22.97 -20.88 14.00
N ARG A 216 -23.21 -21.88 13.15
CA ARG A 216 -24.53 -22.14 12.56
C ARG A 216 -25.55 -22.77 13.52
N SER A 217 -25.17 -22.91 14.79
CA SER A 217 -26.06 -23.27 15.89
C SER A 217 -25.95 -22.26 17.03
N ALA A 218 -27.08 -21.97 17.66
CA ALA A 218 -27.24 -21.11 18.81
C ALA A 218 -28.22 -21.77 19.80
N GLN A 219 -28.06 -21.46 21.08
CA GLN A 219 -28.94 -21.95 22.15
C GLN A 219 -29.92 -20.86 22.55
N LEU A 220 -31.15 -21.26 22.86
CA LEU A 220 -32.11 -20.40 23.54
C LEU A 220 -31.67 -20.27 25.00
N SER A 221 -31.52 -19.04 25.47
CA SER A 221 -31.14 -18.73 26.85
C SER A 221 -32.13 -17.70 27.38
N GLY A 222 -33.13 -18.16 28.13
CA GLY A 222 -34.26 -17.33 28.53
C GLY A 222 -35.02 -16.78 27.32
N ASN A 223 -35.07 -15.46 27.18
CA ASN A 223 -35.67 -14.77 26.04
C ASN A 223 -34.64 -14.33 24.97
N GLN A 224 -33.43 -14.92 24.96
CA GLN A 224 -32.34 -14.51 24.07
C GLN A 224 -31.81 -15.71 23.27
N ALA A 225 -31.31 -15.44 22.06
CA ALA A 225 -30.48 -16.40 21.34
C ALA A 225 -29.01 -16.18 21.71
N LYS A 226 -28.38 -17.19 22.29
CA LYS A 226 -26.93 -17.24 22.54
C LYS A 226 -26.20 -17.61 21.26
N VAL A 227 -25.87 -16.60 20.45
CA VAL A 227 -25.17 -16.74 19.18
C VAL A 227 -23.66 -16.66 19.42
N ARG A 228 -22.92 -17.66 18.93
CA ARG A 228 -21.45 -17.63 19.00
C ARG A 228 -20.89 -17.02 17.72
N VAL A 229 -20.11 -15.95 17.86
CA VAL A 229 -19.37 -15.32 16.76
C VAL A 229 -17.88 -15.37 16.99
N THR A 230 -17.11 -15.55 15.91
CA THR A 230 -15.65 -15.58 15.93
C THR A 230 -15.09 -14.40 15.15
N CYS A 231 -14.15 -13.67 15.74
CA CYS A 231 -13.36 -12.67 15.03
C CYS A 231 -12.27 -13.40 14.22
N PRO A 232 -12.24 -13.29 12.88
CA PRO A 232 -11.30 -14.03 12.04
C PRO A 232 -9.85 -13.58 12.26
N TRP A 233 -8.92 -14.53 12.07
CA TRP A 233 -7.51 -14.23 11.88
C TRP A 233 -7.15 -14.40 10.39
N PRO A 234 -6.37 -13.50 9.79
CA PRO A 234 -5.84 -12.25 10.35
C PRO A 234 -6.83 -11.08 10.24
N SER A 235 -6.98 -10.31 11.33
CA SER A 235 -7.60 -8.97 11.40
C SER A 235 -6.82 -8.15 12.42
N TYR A 236 -6.97 -6.82 12.42
CA TYR A 236 -6.37 -5.99 13.47
C TYR A 236 -7.20 -5.95 14.75
N GLY A 237 -6.54 -6.06 15.89
CA GLY A 237 -7.09 -5.86 17.22
C GLY A 237 -8.29 -6.76 17.52
N LYS A 238 -9.30 -6.18 18.16
CA LYS A 238 -10.56 -6.85 18.47
C LYS A 238 -11.59 -6.57 17.37
N CYS A 239 -12.46 -7.53 17.11
CA CYS A 239 -13.69 -7.27 16.39
C CYS A 239 -14.74 -6.73 17.37
N HIS A 240 -15.22 -5.53 17.11
CA HIS A 240 -16.35 -4.92 17.80
C HIS A 240 -17.55 -4.82 16.87
N GLY A 241 -18.76 -4.84 17.41
CA GLY A 241 -19.91 -4.65 16.55
C GLY A 241 -21.26 -4.89 17.20
N THR A 242 -22.25 -5.01 16.33
CA THR A 242 -23.62 -5.31 16.71
C THR A 242 -24.16 -6.48 15.90
N ILE A 243 -24.98 -7.31 16.54
CA ILE A 243 -25.74 -8.37 15.90
C ILE A 243 -27.22 -8.04 16.01
N THR A 244 -27.91 -8.18 14.90
CA THR A 244 -29.37 -8.20 14.81
C THR A 244 -29.81 -9.51 14.16
N GLY A 245 -31.09 -9.82 14.21
CA GLY A 245 -31.61 -10.98 13.49
C GLY A 245 -33.04 -10.83 13.06
N LYS A 246 -33.50 -11.77 12.24
CA LYS A 246 -34.89 -11.90 11.82
C LYS A 246 -35.22 -13.34 11.50
N THR A 247 -36.49 -13.71 11.66
CA THR A 247 -37.02 -15.01 11.26
C THR A 247 -38.47 -14.88 10.78
N LYS A 248 -39.06 -15.96 10.29
CA LYS A 248 -40.50 -16.07 10.03
C LYS A 248 -41.13 -16.98 11.07
N VAL A 249 -42.19 -16.51 11.74
CA VAL A 249 -43.01 -17.31 12.66
C VAL A 249 -44.44 -17.28 12.14
N ASN A 250 -45.02 -18.46 11.86
CA ASN A 250 -46.37 -18.60 11.30
C ASN A 250 -46.60 -17.71 10.05
N GLY A 251 -45.64 -17.70 9.12
CA GLY A 251 -45.70 -16.90 7.89
C GLY A 251 -45.38 -15.41 8.05
N ARG A 252 -45.36 -14.86 9.26
CA ARG A 252 -45.04 -13.43 9.52
C ARG A 252 -43.56 -13.25 9.83
N GLN A 253 -42.94 -12.24 9.22
CA GLN A 253 -41.57 -11.87 9.54
C GLN A 253 -41.51 -11.18 10.91
N VAL A 254 -40.53 -11.57 11.71
CA VAL A 254 -40.31 -11.06 13.06
C VAL A 254 -38.84 -10.66 13.18
N ALA A 255 -38.58 -9.41 13.56
CA ALA A 255 -37.25 -8.90 13.81
C ALA A 255 -36.84 -9.13 15.27
N PHE A 256 -35.55 -9.36 15.48
CA PHE A 256 -34.95 -9.54 16.80
C PHE A 256 -34.40 -8.21 17.32
N GLY A 257 -34.06 -8.18 18.61
CA GLY A 257 -33.34 -7.06 19.20
C GLY A 257 -31.91 -6.94 18.66
N LYS A 258 -31.22 -5.90 19.13
CA LYS A 258 -29.80 -5.66 18.86
C LYS A 258 -28.98 -6.10 20.09
N ALA A 259 -27.83 -6.72 19.85
CA ALA A 259 -26.84 -7.00 20.88
C ALA A 259 -25.46 -6.53 20.42
N HIS A 260 -24.67 -6.02 21.36
CA HIS A 260 -23.29 -5.62 21.12
C HIS A 260 -22.34 -6.77 21.41
N PHE A 261 -21.18 -6.76 20.76
CA PHE A 261 -20.13 -7.74 21.05
C PHE A 261 -18.74 -7.14 20.92
N SER A 262 -17.81 -7.81 21.60
CA SER A 262 -16.37 -7.62 21.49
C SER A 262 -15.74 -9.00 21.51
N ALA A 263 -14.93 -9.32 20.50
CA ALA A 263 -14.21 -10.59 20.39
C ALA A 263 -12.74 -10.31 20.06
N LEU A 264 -11.83 -10.94 20.81
CA LEU A 264 -10.41 -10.95 20.47
C LEU A 264 -10.23 -11.63 19.09
N HIS A 265 -9.31 -11.13 18.26
CA HIS A 265 -8.94 -11.79 17.01
C HIS A 265 -8.58 -13.27 17.22
N GLY A 266 -9.12 -14.16 16.39
CA GLY A 266 -8.95 -15.61 16.52
C GLY A 266 -9.84 -16.27 17.59
N TRP A 267 -10.54 -15.49 18.43
CA TRP A 267 -11.40 -16.01 19.49
C TRP A 267 -12.89 -15.89 19.15
N SER A 268 -13.68 -16.76 19.78
CA SER A 268 -15.13 -16.65 19.78
C SER A 268 -15.64 -15.94 21.03
N THR A 269 -16.78 -15.26 20.89
CA THR A 269 -17.58 -14.79 22.01
C THR A 269 -19.03 -15.22 21.86
N ASN A 270 -19.75 -15.32 22.97
CA ASN A 270 -21.19 -15.54 22.98
C ASN A 270 -21.89 -14.18 23.03
N VAL A 271 -22.85 -13.98 22.14
CA VAL A 271 -23.64 -12.77 22.01
C VAL A 271 -25.10 -13.13 22.24
N TYR A 272 -25.73 -12.46 23.18
CA TYR A 272 -27.10 -12.76 23.57
C TYR A 272 -28.06 -11.80 22.87
N VAL A 273 -28.63 -12.25 21.76
CA VAL A 273 -29.52 -11.44 20.93
C VAL A 273 -30.96 -11.57 21.43
N PRO A 274 -31.63 -10.47 21.86
CA PRO A 274 -32.99 -10.54 22.37
C PRO A 274 -33.97 -11.06 21.32
N LEU A 275 -34.79 -12.04 21.70
CA LEU A 275 -35.84 -12.60 20.86
C LEU A 275 -37.22 -12.06 21.31
N PRO A 276 -38.11 -11.69 20.39
CA PRO A 276 -39.48 -11.37 20.73
C PRO A 276 -40.25 -12.64 21.16
N PRO A 277 -41.34 -12.52 21.93
CA PRO A 277 -42.05 -13.66 22.53
C PRO A 277 -42.46 -14.75 21.53
N ALA A 278 -42.91 -14.36 20.33
CA ALA A 278 -43.28 -15.31 19.28
C ALA A 278 -42.10 -16.19 18.82
N ALA A 279 -40.90 -15.61 18.74
CA ALA A 279 -39.68 -16.33 18.39
C ALA A 279 -39.20 -17.22 19.55
N VAL A 280 -39.28 -16.75 20.79
CA VAL A 280 -38.95 -17.58 21.98
C VAL A 280 -39.80 -18.85 22.01
N LYS A 281 -41.12 -18.71 21.83
CA LYS A 281 -42.06 -19.85 21.79
C LYS A 281 -41.76 -20.81 20.63
N ALA A 282 -41.38 -20.28 19.47
CA ALA A 282 -41.02 -21.11 18.32
C ALA A 282 -39.71 -21.89 18.57
N ALA A 283 -38.66 -21.21 19.05
CA ALA A 283 -37.37 -21.84 19.38
C ALA A 283 -37.53 -22.95 20.43
N GLY A 284 -38.26 -22.68 21.51
CA GLY A 284 -38.41 -23.61 22.62
C GLY A 284 -39.17 -24.90 22.28
N ARG A 285 -40.02 -24.90 21.25
CA ARG A 285 -40.85 -26.07 20.89
C ARG A 285 -40.23 -26.95 19.80
N ARG A 286 -39.69 -26.33 18.75
CA ARG A 286 -39.25 -27.05 17.53
C ARG A 286 -37.90 -26.56 17.00
N GLY A 287 -37.26 -25.63 17.70
CA GLY A 287 -36.19 -24.82 17.15
C GLY A 287 -36.69 -23.83 16.09
N LEU A 288 -35.87 -22.84 15.77
CA LEU A 288 -36.12 -21.91 14.67
C LEU A 288 -34.85 -21.66 13.87
N ARG A 289 -35.01 -21.37 12.58
CA ARG A 289 -33.91 -20.87 11.74
C ARG A 289 -34.05 -19.36 11.61
N ALA A 290 -33.01 -18.62 11.96
CA ALA A 290 -33.01 -17.18 11.87
C ALA A 290 -31.80 -16.68 11.09
N LEU A 291 -32.02 -15.62 10.31
CA LEU A 291 -30.93 -14.89 9.68
C LEU A 291 -30.40 -13.87 10.69
N PHE A 292 -29.18 -14.06 11.16
CA PHE A 292 -28.45 -13.08 11.95
C PHE A 292 -27.56 -12.26 11.04
N THR A 293 -27.45 -10.96 11.31
CA THR A 293 -26.58 -10.02 10.60
C THR A 293 -25.71 -9.32 11.62
N ALA A 294 -24.41 -9.39 11.43
CA ALA A 294 -23.42 -8.65 12.18
C ALA A 294 -22.96 -7.45 11.35
N VAL A 295 -22.87 -6.29 11.98
CA VAL A 295 -22.06 -5.16 11.49
C VAL A 295 -20.90 -5.05 12.47
N SER A 296 -19.69 -5.29 11.99
CA SER A 296 -18.49 -5.35 12.80
C SER A 296 -17.37 -4.53 12.23
N HIS A 297 -16.49 -4.06 13.10
CA HIS A 297 -15.26 -3.40 12.72
C HIS A 297 -14.08 -3.94 13.51
N ASP A 298 -12.88 -3.77 12.97
CA ASP A 298 -11.62 -4.09 13.62
C ASP A 298 -11.13 -2.94 14.50
N ASP A 299 -9.97 -3.09 15.13
CA ASP A 299 -9.37 -2.08 16.02
C ASP A 299 -7.84 -1.97 15.86
N PRO A 300 -7.36 -1.38 14.75
CA PRO A 300 -5.92 -1.19 14.49
C PRO A 300 -5.18 -0.39 15.56
N ARG A 301 -5.85 0.56 16.21
CA ARG A 301 -5.21 1.49 17.17
C ARG A 301 -4.65 0.81 18.41
N HIS A 302 -5.17 -0.37 18.76
CA HIS A 302 -4.76 -1.13 19.93
C HIS A 302 -4.08 -2.46 19.56
N ASP A 303 -3.74 -2.66 18.28
CA ASP A 303 -2.98 -3.83 17.85
C ASP A 303 -1.48 -3.53 17.84
N SER A 304 -0.71 -4.26 18.64
CA SER A 304 0.75 -4.10 18.70
C SER A 304 1.47 -4.47 17.41
N ARG A 305 0.79 -5.15 16.47
CA ARG A 305 1.32 -5.48 15.14
C ARG A 305 1.15 -4.33 14.15
N ASP A 306 0.27 -3.36 14.42
CA ASP A 306 0.12 -2.21 13.55
C ASP A 306 1.28 -1.22 13.78
N ARG A 307 2.15 -1.08 12.77
CA ARG A 307 3.26 -0.11 12.83
C ARG A 307 2.80 1.33 12.60
N TRP A 308 1.59 1.52 12.07
CA TRP A 308 1.07 2.80 11.63
C TRP A 308 -0.37 3.05 12.11
N PRO A 309 -0.66 2.94 13.42
CA PRO A 309 -2.04 2.97 13.96
C PRO A 309 -2.81 4.27 13.71
N ARG A 310 -2.11 5.36 13.41
CA ARG A 310 -2.72 6.64 13.02
C ARG A 310 -3.10 6.71 11.53
N LEU A 311 -2.49 5.89 10.69
CA LEU A 311 -2.68 5.86 9.25
C LEU A 311 -3.54 4.68 8.80
N THR A 312 -3.57 3.60 9.60
CA THR A 312 -4.41 2.43 9.34
C THR A 312 -5.88 2.75 9.68
N PRO A 313 -6.80 2.66 8.71
CA PRO A 313 -8.21 2.95 8.95
C PRO A 313 -8.91 1.81 9.69
N VAL A 314 -9.92 2.14 10.49
CA VAL A 314 -10.86 1.16 11.04
C VAL A 314 -11.72 0.61 9.89
N GLN A 315 -11.66 -0.69 9.68
CA GLN A 315 -12.36 -1.41 8.63
C GLN A 315 -13.71 -1.89 9.15
N THR A 316 -14.81 -1.54 8.48
CA THR A 316 -16.17 -2.00 8.84
C THR A 316 -16.72 -2.98 7.81
N ARG A 317 -17.34 -4.06 8.27
CA ARG A 317 -18.00 -5.07 7.43
C ARG A 317 -19.35 -5.49 8.00
N ALA A 318 -20.29 -5.73 7.10
CA ALA A 318 -21.56 -6.36 7.42
C ALA A 318 -21.60 -7.76 6.79
N ASN A 319 -21.97 -8.77 7.58
CA ASN A 319 -22.15 -10.12 7.06
C ASN A 319 -23.25 -10.87 7.83
N SER A 320 -23.89 -11.82 7.16
CA SER A 320 -25.07 -12.51 7.69
C SER A 320 -24.92 -14.02 7.59
N ALA A 321 -25.58 -14.75 8.48
CA ALA A 321 -25.68 -16.20 8.43
C ALA A 321 -27.03 -16.68 8.95
N THR A 322 -27.55 -17.74 8.33
CA THR A 322 -28.69 -18.47 8.87
C THR A 322 -28.21 -19.42 9.97
N VAL A 323 -28.71 -19.22 11.18
CA VAL A 323 -28.35 -19.96 12.40
C VAL A 323 -29.59 -20.68 12.92
N SER A 324 -29.42 -21.94 13.29
CA SER A 324 -30.46 -22.70 13.99
C SER A 324 -30.40 -22.39 15.48
N VAL A 325 -31.50 -21.90 16.03
CA VAL A 325 -31.68 -21.65 17.47
C VAL A 325 -32.53 -22.78 18.03
N SER A 326 -31.97 -23.55 18.96
CA SER A 326 -32.64 -24.67 19.63
C SER A 326 -32.74 -24.42 21.14
N PRO A 327 -33.57 -25.16 21.88
CA PRO A 327 -33.57 -25.15 23.34
C PRO A 327 -32.17 -25.36 23.94
#